data_AF-A0A5E4Z763-F1
#
_entry.id   AF-A0A5E4Z763-F1
#
_cell.length_a   1.000
_cell.length_b   1.000
_cell.length_c   1.000
_cell.angle_alpha   90.00
_cell.angle_beta   90.00
_cell.angle_gamma   90.00
#
_symmetry.space_group_name_H-M   'P 1'
#
loop_
_entity.id
_entity.type
_entity.pdbx_description
1 polymer ?
#
loop_
_entity_poly.entity_id
_entity_poly.type
_entity_poly.pdbx_seq_one_letter_code
_entity_poly.pdbx_strand_id
1 'polypeptide(L)'
;MSQQVTSEPKARGRGRAVSIDAKIAEIEEQLKVLKEKKRLEDKAALDKNRKAILDLFKSEGIDTVDVASWDKAMPQIRKALGVPTGGSGNVAAGAPLSGS
;
A
#
# COMPACT_ATOMS: atom_id res chain seq x y z
N MET A 1 6.52 -68.12 48.39
CA MET A 1 5.42 -67.70 47.49
C MET A 1 5.91 -66.50 46.71
N SER A 2 6.29 -66.70 45.45
CA SER A 2 6.89 -65.68 44.59
C SER A 2 5.82 -65.13 43.65
N GLN A 3 5.63 -63.82 43.61
CA GLN A 3 4.91 -63.16 42.52
C GLN A 3 5.90 -62.24 41.79
N GLN A 4 6.24 -62.65 40.56
CA GLN A 4 7.01 -61.85 39.60
C GLN A 4 6.11 -60.75 39.03
N VAL A 5 6.53 -59.50 39.19
CA VAL A 5 5.99 -58.35 38.49
C VAL A 5 6.62 -58.33 37.10
N THR A 6 5.87 -58.69 36.07
CA THR A 6 6.28 -58.49 34.67
C THR A 6 5.82 -57.11 34.22
N SER A 7 6.75 -56.15 34.22
CA SER A 7 6.59 -54.85 33.59
C SER A 7 6.94 -54.96 32.09
N GLU A 8 5.92 -54.90 31.23
CA GLU A 8 6.13 -54.69 29.79
C GLU A 8 6.18 -53.18 29.48
N PRO A 9 7.26 -52.66 28.87
CA PRO A 9 7.29 -51.28 28.40
C PRO A 9 6.83 -51.24 26.94
N LYS A 10 5.64 -50.71 26.63
CA LYS A 10 5.18 -50.55 25.25
C LYS A 10 4.95 -49.10 24.81
N ALA A 11 5.82 -48.72 23.88
CA ALA A 11 5.70 -47.69 22.83
C ALA A 11 5.62 -46.20 23.24
N ARG A 12 6.79 -45.59 23.44
CA ARG A 12 7.00 -44.15 23.18
C ARG A 12 7.07 -43.95 21.67
N GLY A 13 6.05 -43.35 21.06
CA GLY A 13 6.14 -43.05 19.63
C GLY A 13 4.86 -42.59 18.95
N ARG A 14 4.15 -41.58 19.49
CA ARG A 14 3.07 -40.91 18.74
C ARG A 14 2.76 -39.46 19.12
N GLY A 15 3.53 -38.85 20.03
CA GLY A 15 3.25 -37.50 20.55
C GLY A 15 3.81 -36.32 19.74
N ARG A 16 4.60 -36.55 18.68
CA ARG A 16 5.30 -35.47 17.96
C ARG A 16 4.62 -35.00 16.66
N ALA A 17 3.89 -35.86 15.96
CA ALA A 17 3.22 -35.48 14.71
C ALA A 17 2.07 -34.49 14.95
N VAL A 18 1.28 -34.68 16.02
CA VAL A 18 0.26 -33.73 16.47
C VAL A 18 0.85 -32.35 16.84
N SER A 19 2.16 -32.27 17.14
CA SER A 19 2.81 -31.01 17.56
C SER A 19 3.36 -30.15 16.43
N ILE A 20 3.58 -30.70 15.23
CA ILE A 20 4.13 -29.93 14.10
C ILE A 20 3.00 -29.49 13.18
N ASP A 21 2.10 -30.39 12.79
CA ASP A 21 0.98 -30.04 11.90
C ASP A 21 0.02 -29.05 12.56
N ALA A 22 -0.27 -29.21 13.86
CA ALA A 22 -1.06 -28.23 14.61
C ALA A 22 -0.34 -26.87 14.72
N LYS A 23 0.99 -26.88 14.78
CA LYS A 23 1.79 -25.66 14.86
C LYS A 23 1.90 -24.96 13.50
N ILE A 24 1.91 -25.73 12.41
CA ILE A 24 1.76 -25.21 11.05
C ILE A 24 0.40 -24.54 10.91
N ALA A 25 -0.70 -25.20 11.30
CA ALA A 25 -2.04 -24.63 11.23
C ALA A 25 -2.20 -23.35 12.06
N GLU A 26 -1.63 -23.31 13.27
CA GLU A 26 -1.62 -22.11 14.11
C GLU A 26 -0.84 -20.95 13.46
N ILE A 27 0.35 -21.22 12.93
CA ILE A 27 1.17 -20.20 12.26
C ILE A 27 0.48 -19.71 10.98
N GLU A 28 -0.17 -20.59 10.23
CA GLU A 28 -0.93 -20.22 9.04
C GLU A 28 -2.11 -19.29 9.38
N GLU A 29 -2.80 -19.55 10.49
CA GLU A 29 -3.89 -18.68 10.94
C GLU A 29 -3.37 -17.31 11.40
N GLN A 30 -2.28 -17.29 12.17
CA GLN A 30 -1.60 -16.04 12.54
C GLN A 30 -1.14 -15.26 11.31
N LEU A 31 -0.64 -15.96 10.28
CA LEU A 31 -0.21 -15.35 9.03
C LEU A 31 -1.40 -14.76 8.25
N LYS A 32 -2.56 -15.42 8.23
CA LYS A 32 -3.78 -14.83 7.63
C LYS A 32 -4.20 -13.56 8.35
N VAL A 33 -4.21 -13.58 9.69
CA VAL A 33 -4.56 -12.40 10.50
C VAL A 33 -3.59 -11.24 10.23
N LEU A 34 -2.28 -11.51 10.18
CA LEU A 34 -1.27 -10.50 9.89
C LEU A 34 -1.39 -9.94 8.47
N LYS A 35 -1.70 -10.79 7.47
CA LYS A 35 -1.96 -10.33 6.10
C LYS A 35 -3.17 -9.41 6.02
N GLU A 36 -4.26 -9.76 6.70
CA GLU A 36 -5.45 -8.92 6.70
C GLU A 36 -5.21 -7.61 7.45
N LYS A 37 -4.50 -7.65 8.58
CA LYS A 37 -4.09 -6.45 9.32
C LYS A 37 -3.25 -5.53 8.44
N LYS A 38 -2.26 -6.06 7.72
CA LYS A 38 -1.45 -5.28 6.77
C LYS A 38 -2.33 -4.64 5.69
N ARG A 39 -3.26 -5.39 5.09
CA ARG A 39 -4.18 -4.86 4.08
C ARG A 39 -5.02 -3.69 4.60
N LEU A 40 -5.50 -3.80 5.84
CA LEU A 40 -6.27 -2.73 6.48
C LEU A 40 -5.41 -1.50 6.81
N GLU A 41 -4.19 -1.72 7.30
CA GLU A 41 -3.23 -0.64 7.56
C GLU A 41 -2.83 0.10 6.28
N ASP A 42 -2.55 -0.63 5.20
CA ASP A 42 -2.23 -0.06 3.89
C ASP A 42 -3.40 0.78 3.36
N LYS A 43 -4.63 0.27 3.48
CA LYS A 43 -5.84 1.02 3.10
C LYS A 43 -6.00 2.29 3.94
N ALA A 44 -5.84 2.19 5.26
CA ALA A 44 -5.95 3.33 6.15
C ALA A 44 -4.86 4.39 5.88
N ALA A 45 -3.65 3.97 5.51
CA ALA A 45 -2.57 4.86 5.12
C ALA A 45 -2.90 5.60 3.81
N LEU A 46 -3.44 4.89 2.81
CA LEU A 46 -3.90 5.51 1.56
C LEU A 46 -5.00 6.55 1.79
N ASP A 47 -5.99 6.23 2.63
CA ASP A 47 -7.10 7.14 2.95
C ASP A 47 -6.59 8.38 3.70
N LYS A 48 -5.68 8.22 4.67
CA LYS A 48 -5.02 9.33 5.37
C LYS A 48 -4.22 10.22 4.41
N ASN A 49 -3.43 9.62 3.52
CA ASN A 49 -2.65 10.37 2.53
C ASN A 49 -3.55 11.14 1.58
N ARG A 50 -4.62 10.51 1.08
CA ARG A 50 -5.61 11.19 0.23
C ARG A 50 -6.25 12.37 0.95
N LYS A 51 -6.61 12.21 2.22
CA LYS A 51 -7.15 13.31 3.02
C LYS A 51 -6.14 14.43 3.20
N ALA A 52 -4.88 14.12 3.53
CA ALA A 52 -3.84 15.13 3.69
C ALA A 52 -3.60 15.93 2.40
N ILE A 53 -3.60 15.26 1.25
CA ILE A 53 -3.50 15.91 -0.07
C ILE A 53 -4.68 16.86 -0.32
N LEU A 54 -5.91 16.41 -0.04
CA LEU A 54 -7.10 17.25 -0.22
C LEU A 54 -7.13 18.45 0.73
N ASP A 55 -6.71 18.25 1.98
CA ASP A 55 -6.63 19.34 2.96
C ASP A 55 -5.53 20.35 2.54
N LEU A 56 -4.42 19.88 1.97
CA LEU A 56 -3.38 20.75 1.39
C LEU A 56 -3.95 21.60 0.24
N PHE A 57 -4.61 20.97 -0.74
CA PHE A 57 -5.24 21.67 -1.87
C PHE A 57 -6.18 22.80 -1.42
N LYS A 58 -7.00 22.53 -0.41
CA LYS A 58 -7.91 23.53 0.19
C LYS A 58 -7.16 24.64 0.90
N SER A 59 -6.12 24.29 1.68
CA SER A 59 -5.35 25.28 2.46
C SER A 59 -4.55 26.23 1.58
N GLU A 60 -4.04 25.74 0.45
CA GLU A 60 -3.30 26.54 -0.53
C GLU A 60 -4.23 27.24 -1.53
N GLY A 61 -5.54 27.00 -1.44
CA GLY A 61 -6.54 27.60 -2.31
C GLY A 61 -6.38 27.20 -3.79
N ILE A 62 -5.66 26.12 -4.08
CA ILE A 62 -5.39 25.66 -5.45
C ILE A 62 -6.68 25.19 -6.13
N ASP A 63 -7.65 24.71 -5.36
CA ASP A 63 -8.95 24.22 -5.84
C ASP A 63 -10.01 25.34 -5.98
N THR A 64 -9.68 26.59 -5.70
CA THR A 64 -10.65 27.72 -5.71
C THR A 64 -11.07 28.16 -7.10
N VAL A 65 -10.22 27.93 -8.11
CA VAL A 65 -10.49 28.30 -9.50
C VAL A 65 -10.39 27.05 -10.35
N ASP A 66 -11.46 26.77 -11.10
CA ASP A 66 -11.54 25.60 -11.96
C ASP A 66 -10.57 25.69 -13.15
N VAL A 67 -10.14 24.53 -13.63
CA VAL A 67 -9.16 24.41 -14.73
C VAL A 67 -9.65 25.15 -15.98
N ALA A 68 -10.95 25.07 -16.30
CA ALA A 68 -11.50 25.73 -17.47
C ALA A 68 -11.44 27.27 -17.38
N SER A 69 -11.57 27.86 -16.18
CA SER A 69 -11.38 29.30 -16.00
C SER A 69 -9.91 29.69 -16.08
N TRP A 70 -9.01 28.88 -15.54
CA TRP A 70 -7.56 29.06 -15.75
C TRP A 70 -7.24 29.08 -17.25
N ASP A 71 -7.65 28.06 -18.00
CA ASP A 71 -7.35 27.95 -19.43
C ASP A 71 -7.85 29.16 -20.24
N LYS A 72 -9.06 29.65 -19.94
CA LYS A 72 -9.63 30.84 -20.58
C LYS A 72 -8.87 32.12 -20.22
N ALA A 73 -8.42 32.26 -18.97
CA ALA A 73 -7.73 33.45 -18.50
C ALA A 73 -6.25 33.49 -18.92
N MET A 74 -5.63 32.34 -19.15
CA MET A 74 -4.18 32.24 -19.28
C MET A 74 -3.56 32.95 -20.47
N PRO A 75 -4.23 33.03 -21.64
CA PRO A 75 -3.78 33.91 -22.72
C PRO A 75 -3.69 35.39 -22.29
N GLN A 76 -4.65 35.86 -21.50
CA GLN A 76 -4.69 37.26 -21.04
C GLN A 76 -3.62 37.52 -19.98
N ILE A 77 -3.44 36.60 -19.03
CA ILE A 77 -2.40 36.69 -18.01
C ILE A 77 -1.00 36.67 -18.64
N ARG A 78 -0.74 35.75 -19.58
CA ARG A 78 0.54 35.71 -20.31
C ARG A 78 0.81 37.01 -21.06
N LYS A 79 -0.20 37.58 -21.70
CA LYS A 79 -0.10 38.89 -22.37
C LYS A 79 0.24 40.01 -21.39
N ALA A 80 -0.42 40.05 -20.23
CA ALA A 80 -0.17 41.05 -19.19
C ALA A 80 1.24 40.93 -18.58
N LEU A 81 1.76 39.72 -18.47
CA LEU A 81 3.11 39.42 -17.96
C LEU A 81 4.20 39.53 -19.04
N GLY A 82 3.85 39.82 -20.29
CA GLY A 82 4.81 39.91 -21.40
C GLY A 82 5.46 38.57 -21.78
N VAL A 83 4.87 37.44 -21.40
CA VAL A 83 5.38 36.10 -21.75
C VAL A 83 4.99 35.80 -23.20
N PRO A 84 5.95 35.52 -24.10
CA PRO A 84 5.65 35.24 -25.50
C PRO A 84 4.77 33.99 -25.61
N THR A 85 3.71 34.07 -26.43
CA THR A 85 2.68 33.03 -26.60
C THR A 85 3.13 31.80 -27.39
N GLY A 86 4.44 31.52 -27.43
CA GLY A 86 5.02 30.33 -28.05
C GLY A 86 5.43 29.32 -26.99
N GLY A 87 4.54 28.39 -26.66
CA GLY A 87 4.88 27.30 -25.74
C GLY A 87 3.70 26.75 -24.94
N SER A 88 2.58 26.45 -25.59
CA SER A 88 1.58 25.55 -25.01
C SER A 88 1.26 24.50 -26.07
N GLY A 89 2.12 23.50 -26.14
CA GLY A 89 1.97 22.34 -26.98
C GLY A 89 2.52 21.16 -26.20
N ASN A 90 1.62 20.49 -25.47
CA ASN A 90 1.75 19.11 -25.07
C ASN A 90 3.10 18.71 -24.44
N VAL A 91 3.21 18.69 -23.11
CA VAL A 91 4.17 17.80 -22.43
C VAL A 91 3.70 16.37 -22.65
N ALA A 92 3.91 15.90 -23.89
CA ALA A 92 3.76 14.53 -24.27
C ALA A 92 4.65 13.69 -23.35
N ALA A 93 4.04 12.67 -22.78
CA ALA A 93 4.72 11.59 -22.09
C ALA A 93 5.97 11.13 -22.87
N GLY A 94 7.09 11.01 -22.16
CA GLY A 94 8.24 10.20 -22.56
C GLY A 94 8.98 10.66 -23.82
N ALA A 95 9.95 11.55 -23.67
CA ALA A 95 11.07 11.61 -24.62
C ALA A 95 12.09 10.52 -24.25
N PRO A 96 12.41 9.56 -25.13
CA PRO A 96 13.50 8.63 -24.89
C PRO A 96 14.83 9.37 -25.01
N LEU A 97 15.69 9.20 -24.01
CA LEU A 97 17.09 9.62 -24.08
C LEU A 97 17.74 8.90 -25.27
N SER A 98 18.08 9.66 -26.30
CA SER A 98 18.96 9.21 -27.38
C SER A 98 20.01 10.29 -27.64
N GLY A 99 21.26 9.86 -27.65
CA GLY A 99 22.47 10.66 -27.85
C GLY A 99 23.49 10.38 -26.73
N SER A 100 24.69 9.86 -26.98
CA SER A 100 25.43 9.65 -28.24
C SER A 100 26.46 8.54 -28.04
#